data_AF-A0AAV6AC22-F1
#
_entry.id   AF-A0AAV6AC22-F1
#
_cell.length_a   1.000
_cell.length_b   1.000
_cell.length_c   1.000
_cell.angle_alpha   90.00
_cell.angle_beta   90.00
_cell.angle_gamma   90.00
#
_symmetry.space_group_name_H-M   'P 1'
#
loop_
_entity.id
_entity.type
_entity.pdbx_description
1 polymer ?
#
loop_
_entity_poly.entity_id
_entity_poly.type
_entity_poly.pdbx_seq_one_letter_code
_entity_poly.pdbx_strand_id
1 'polypeptide(L)' 'MGLAPARKFVELHGGRIWVECQVGKGSILTLRIPTSQND' A
#
# COMPACT_ATOMS: atom_id res chain seq x y z
N MET A 1 4.16 -10.73 -9.68
CA MET A 1 5.43 -10.76 -8.93
C MET A 1 5.79 -9.32 -8.57
N GLY A 2 5.52 -8.85 -7.35
CA GLY A 2 5.79 -7.44 -6.98
C GLY A 2 5.07 -6.93 -5.74
N LEU A 3 3.90 -7.51 -5.43
CA LEU A 3 3.10 -7.06 -4.28
C LEU A 3 3.73 -7.39 -2.92
N ALA A 4 4.42 -8.53 -2.82
CA ALA A 4 5.11 -8.94 -1.59
C ALA A 4 6.26 -7.98 -1.20
N PRO A 5 7.22 -7.63 -2.09
CA PRO A 5 8.23 -6.64 -1.75
C PRO A 5 7.63 -5.25 -1.51
N ALA A 6 6.63 -4.82 -2.31
CA ALA A 6 5.96 -3.53 -2.10
C ALA A 6 5.31 -3.43 -0.71
N ARG A 7 4.65 -4.50 -0.25
CA ARG A 7 4.08 -4.56 1.11
C ARG A 7 5.15 -4.41 2.19
N LYS A 8 6.27 -5.13 2.06
CA LYS A 8 7.39 -5.03 3.01
C LYS A 8 7.95 -3.61 3.07
N PHE A 9 8.13 -2.96 1.92
CA PHE A 9 8.58 -1.56 1.85
C PHE A 9 7.61 -0.60 2.54
N VAL A 10 6.31 -0.73 2.29
CA VAL A 10 5.29 0.14 2.92
C VAL A 10 5.24 -0.07 4.44
N GLU A 11 5.29 -1.33 4.91
CA GLU A 11 5.32 -1.66 6.34
C GLU A 11 6.57 -1.11 7.04
N LEU A 12 7.74 -1.17 6.40
CA LEU A 12 9.00 -0.63 6.95
C LEU A 12 8.95 0.89 7.16
N HIS A 13 8.17 1.62 6.36
CA HIS A 13 7.97 3.07 6.51
C HIS A 13 6.82 3.41 7.49
N GLY A 14 6.28 2.43 8.23
CA GLY A 14 5.12 2.63 9.10
C GLY A 14 3.81 2.87 8.34
N GLY A 15 3.80 2.55 7.05
CA GLY A 15 2.65 2.72 6.17
C GLY A 15 1.69 1.55 6.17
N ARG A 16 0.66 1.66 5.32
CA ARG A 16 -0.34 0.61 5.10
C ARG A 16 -0.60 0.41 3.62
N ILE A 17 -0.88 -0.82 3.22
CA ILE A 17 -1.25 -1.22 1.85
C ILE A 17 -2.48 -2.11 1.88
N TRP A 18 -3.43 -1.91 0.97
CA TRP A 18 -4.64 -2.74 0.83
C TRP A 18 -5.12 -2.81 -0.62
N VAL A 19 -6.06 -3.72 -0.87
CA VAL A 19 -6.64 -3.99 -2.19
C VAL A 19 -8.14 -3.87 -2.12
N GLU A 20 -8.71 -3.17 -3.09
CA GLU A 20 -10.14 -3.09 -3.33
C GLU A 20 -10.44 -3.73 -4.69
N CYS A 21 -11.25 -4.78 -4.70
CA CYS A 21 -11.59 -5.52 -5.93
C CYS A 21 -13.10 -5.49 -6.17
N GLN A 22 -13.49 -5.26 -7.42
CA GLN A 22 -14.85 -5.51 -7.88
C GLN A 22 -14.81 -6.45 -9.09
N VAL A 23 -15.56 -7.55 -9.01
CA VAL A 23 -15.66 -8.57 -10.08
C VAL A 23 -16.05 -7.89 -11.39
N GLY A 24 -15.28 -8.14 -12.44
CA GLY A 24 -15.48 -7.55 -13.77
C GLY A 24 -14.99 -6.10 -13.94
N LYS A 25 -14.48 -5.43 -12.89
CA LYS A 25 -13.91 -4.08 -12.98
C LYS A 25 -12.40 -4.02 -12.72
N GLY A 26 -11.83 -5.08 -12.16
CA GLY A 26 -10.43 -5.15 -11.78
C GLY A 26 -10.19 -4.83 -10.31
N SER A 27 -8.97 -4.35 -10.02
CA SER A 27 -8.45 -4.19 -8.67
C SER A 27 -7.74 -2.85 -8.52
N ILE A 28 -7.98 -2.16 -7.41
CA ILE A 28 -7.25 -0.96 -7.00
C ILE A 28 -6.33 -1.34 -5.84
N LEU A 29 -5.05 -1.02 -5.97
CA LEU A 29 -4.07 -1.16 -4.90
C LEU A 29 -3.80 0.23 -4.33
N THR A 30 -4.06 0.39 -3.04
CA THR A 30 -3.83 1.67 -2.36
C THR A 30 -2.74 1.50 -1.31
N LEU A 31 -1.80 2.46 -1.28
CA LEU A 31 -0.73 2.55 -0.30
C LEU A 31 -0.73 3.91 0.37
N ARG A 32 -0.40 3.94 1.67
CA ARG A 32 -0.29 5.16 2.46
C ARG A 32 0.99 5.11 3.28
N ILE A 33 1.79 6.16 3.21
CA ILE A 33 3.03 6.31 3.97
C ILE A 33 2.90 7.56 4.86
N PRO A 34 3.26 7.50 6.15
CA PRO A 34 3.33 8.68 7.01
C PRO A 34 4.38 9.66 6.46
N THR A 35 3.99 10.92 6.28
CA THR A 35 4.96 11.99 6.03
C THR A 35 5.56 12.38 7.37
N SER A 36 6.89 12.43 7.49
CA SER A 36 7.53 13.01 8.67
C SER A 36 7.20 14.51 8.69
N GLN A 37 6.15 14.89 9.41
CA GLN A 37 5.95 16.26 9.83
C GLN A 37 6.62 16.36 11.20
N ASN A 38 7.90 16.71 11.18
CA ASN A 38 8.62 17.07 12.38
C ASN A 38 8.07 18.44 12.82
N ASP A 39 7.33 18.46 13.92
CA ASP A 39 7.08 19.68 14.70
C ASP A 39 8.41 20.19 15.30
#